data_AF-A0A1A8IQR2-F1
#
_entry.id   AF-A0A1A8IQR2-F1
#
_cell.length_a   1.000
_cell.length_b   1.000
_cell.length_c   1.000
_cell.angle_alpha   90.00
_cell.angle_beta   90.00
_cell.angle_gamma   90.00
#
_symmetry.space_group_name_H-M   'P 1'
#
loop_
_entity.id
_entity.type
_entity.pdbx_description
1 polymer ?
#
loop_
_entity_poly.entity_id
_entity_poly.type
_entity_poly.pdbx_seq_one_letter_code
_entity_poly.pdbx_strand_id
1 'polypeptide(L)'
;KQALVNHAVEFGNREITPAFNDLTKRHGILFSNGDTWKEMRRFALTTLRDFGMGRKMSEGIITKECRYLIEEFEQLEGKPFSNTKAINYATANVISALMFAKRFDYNDPAFQAMVQRENDIILLTGSASVWMYNFFPWLGPFLKNWRELIKNVESNMAEARKLIADLKETLDPEKCRCFVEAFLIRKKQLEDSEIQNLHYHDENLLYSVINLLEAGNDTTANTVKWSLLYMAKNPQIQDRVQEEL
;
A
#
# COMPACT_ATOMS: atom_id res chain seq x y z
N LYS A 1 6.45 -13.88 -21.32
CA LYS A 1 6.84 -15.25 -20.91
C LYS A 1 8.31 -15.54 -21.21
N GLN A 2 8.81 -15.31 -22.43
CA GLN A 2 10.23 -15.55 -22.77
C GLN A 2 11.20 -14.85 -21.80
N ALA A 3 11.12 -13.53 -21.61
CA ALA A 3 11.98 -12.82 -20.65
C ALA A 3 11.64 -13.17 -19.18
N LEU A 4 10.43 -12.81 -18.73
CA LEU A 4 10.07 -12.87 -17.30
C LEU A 4 9.86 -14.29 -16.70
N VAL A 5 9.87 -15.36 -17.51
CA VAL A 5 9.72 -16.75 -17.02
C VAL A 5 10.93 -17.59 -17.40
N ASN A 6 11.32 -17.62 -18.68
CA ASN A 6 12.45 -18.46 -19.09
C ASN A 6 13.81 -17.87 -18.71
N HIS A 7 13.87 -16.54 -18.54
CA HIS A 7 15.06 -15.78 -18.11
C HIS A 7 14.75 -14.97 -16.84
N ALA A 8 14.01 -15.59 -15.91
CA ALA A 8 13.54 -14.91 -14.71
C ALA A 8 14.68 -14.41 -13.79
N VAL A 9 15.87 -15.01 -13.88
CA VAL A 9 17.04 -14.57 -13.10
C VAL A 9 17.60 -13.27 -13.69
N GLU A 10 17.74 -13.21 -15.01
CA GLU A 10 18.30 -12.07 -15.74
C GLU A 10 17.35 -10.86 -15.74
N PHE A 11 16.04 -11.11 -15.86
CA PHE A 11 15.00 -10.08 -15.89
C PHE A 11 14.28 -9.89 -14.55
N GLY A 12 14.77 -10.52 -13.47
CA GLY A 12 14.16 -10.44 -12.15
C GLY A 12 14.49 -9.16 -11.38
N ASN A 13 15.55 -8.46 -11.79
CA ASN A 13 15.95 -7.20 -11.17
C ASN A 13 15.10 -6.02 -11.64
N ARG A 14 14.96 -5.04 -10.76
CA ARG A 14 14.29 -3.77 -11.04
C ARG A 14 15.29 -2.71 -11.44
N GLU A 15 14.93 -1.95 -12.47
CA GLU A 15 15.58 -0.68 -12.74
C GLU A 15 15.17 0.33 -11.66
N ILE A 16 16.17 0.85 -10.93
CA ILE A 16 15.96 1.86 -9.89
C ILE A 16 16.46 3.18 -10.44
N THR A 17 15.55 4.00 -10.95
CA THR A 17 15.86 5.34 -11.46
C THR A 17 16.33 6.27 -10.33
N PRO A 18 16.97 7.41 -10.62
CA PRO A 18 17.33 8.39 -9.59
C PRO A 18 16.15 8.79 -8.70
N ALA A 19 14.96 9.01 -9.29
CA ALA A 19 13.76 9.32 -8.52
C ALA A 19 13.43 8.19 -7.52
N PHE A 20 13.33 6.95 -7.97
CA PHE A 20 13.00 5.84 -7.10
C PHE A 20 14.10 5.56 -6.06
N ASN A 21 15.36 5.77 -6.41
CA ASN A 21 16.46 5.66 -5.45
C ASN A 21 16.29 6.67 -4.30
N ASP A 22 15.95 7.91 -4.59
CA ASP A 22 15.77 8.96 -3.57
C ASP A 22 14.49 8.74 -2.75
N LEU A 23 13.42 8.28 -3.38
CA LEU A 23 12.14 8.03 -2.72
C LEU A 23 12.18 6.80 -1.80
N THR A 24 12.99 5.78 -2.11
CA THR A 24 12.93 4.47 -1.43
C THR A 24 14.20 4.13 -0.67
N LYS A 25 15.31 4.83 -0.97
CA LYS A 25 16.65 4.57 -0.43
C LYS A 25 17.05 3.09 -0.55
N ARG A 26 16.53 2.37 -1.55
CA ARG A 26 16.73 0.93 -1.82
C ARG A 26 16.21 -0.02 -0.74
N HIS A 27 15.32 0.46 0.11
CA HIS A 27 14.62 -0.34 1.11
C HIS A 27 13.25 -0.79 0.60
N GLY A 28 12.60 -1.67 1.36
CA GLY A 28 11.26 -2.16 1.08
C GLY A 28 11.25 -3.31 0.09
N ILE A 29 10.11 -3.48 -0.58
CA ILE A 29 9.81 -4.64 -1.43
C ILE A 29 9.78 -4.24 -2.90
N LEU A 30 9.17 -3.10 -3.22
CA LEU A 30 8.85 -2.71 -4.60
C LEU A 30 10.03 -2.18 -5.39
N PHE A 31 11.04 -1.58 -4.73
CA PHE A 31 12.18 -0.96 -5.41
C PHE A 31 13.52 -1.39 -4.79
N SER A 32 13.59 -2.66 -4.36
CA SER A 32 14.82 -3.31 -3.90
C SER A 32 15.24 -4.43 -4.86
N ASN A 33 16.50 -4.83 -4.79
CA ASN A 33 17.09 -5.94 -5.54
C ASN A 33 17.93 -6.82 -4.61
N GLY A 34 18.41 -7.96 -5.11
CA GLY A 34 19.28 -8.86 -4.35
C GLY A 34 18.59 -9.46 -3.12
N ASP A 35 19.35 -9.64 -2.04
CA ASP A 35 18.87 -10.37 -0.87
C ASP A 35 17.84 -9.58 -0.05
N THR A 36 17.94 -8.25 -0.02
CA THR A 36 16.89 -7.40 0.58
C THR A 36 15.53 -7.67 -0.06
N TRP A 37 15.45 -7.73 -1.38
CA TRP A 37 14.19 -8.04 -2.06
C TRP A 37 13.71 -9.45 -1.77
N LYS A 38 14.59 -10.45 -1.84
CA LYS A 38 14.22 -11.86 -1.60
C LYS A 38 13.65 -12.02 -0.20
N GLU A 39 14.33 -11.48 0.80
CA GLU A 39 13.91 -11.58 2.20
C GLU A 39 12.62 -10.82 2.48
N MET A 40 12.51 -9.56 2.05
CA MET A 40 11.30 -8.76 2.30
C MET A 40 10.09 -9.29 1.52
N ARG A 41 10.28 -9.78 0.30
CA ARG A 41 9.23 -10.45 -0.47
C ARG A 41 8.79 -11.74 0.21
N ARG A 42 9.74 -12.58 0.64
CA ARG A 42 9.43 -13.86 1.32
C ARG A 42 8.66 -13.60 2.61
N PHE A 43 9.13 -12.64 3.42
CA PHE A 43 8.45 -12.22 4.63
C PHE A 43 7.02 -11.76 4.30
N ALA A 44 6.86 -10.81 3.36
CA ALA A 44 5.54 -10.27 3.07
C ALA A 44 4.55 -11.31 2.53
N LEU A 45 4.99 -12.19 1.62
CA LEU A 45 4.14 -13.27 1.12
C LEU A 45 3.74 -14.25 2.21
N THR A 46 4.66 -14.58 3.12
CA THR A 46 4.37 -15.50 4.24
C THR A 46 3.38 -14.85 5.20
N THR A 47 3.67 -13.64 5.66
CA THR A 47 2.85 -12.90 6.62
C THR A 47 1.45 -12.61 6.08
N LEU A 48 1.33 -12.11 4.85
CA LEU A 48 0.02 -11.82 4.26
C LEU A 48 -0.80 -13.10 3.98
N ARG A 49 -0.14 -14.23 3.67
CA ARG A 49 -0.80 -15.53 3.59
C ARG A 49 -1.30 -15.99 4.97
N ASP A 50 -0.53 -15.76 6.02
CA ASP A 50 -0.87 -16.17 7.38
C ASP A 50 -2.01 -15.29 7.97
N PHE A 51 -2.05 -14.00 7.64
CA PHE A 51 -3.23 -13.13 7.86
C PHE A 51 -4.40 -13.41 6.92
N GLY A 52 -4.21 -14.37 6.03
CA GLY A 52 -5.30 -14.95 5.29
C GLY A 52 -5.66 -14.18 4.04
N MET A 53 -4.72 -13.73 3.21
CA MET A 53 -5.00 -13.61 1.78
C MET A 53 -5.60 -14.96 1.30
N GLY A 54 -6.94 -15.04 1.26
CA GLY A 54 -7.72 -16.27 1.04
C GLY A 54 -8.24 -17.03 2.29
N ARG A 55 -8.30 -16.43 3.50
CA ARG A 55 -8.88 -17.02 4.74
C ARG A 55 -9.57 -15.96 5.65
N LYS A 56 -10.13 -16.39 6.79
CA LYS A 56 -11.07 -15.67 7.67
C LYS A 56 -10.66 -14.26 8.13
N MET A 57 -9.38 -13.95 8.37
CA MET A 57 -8.98 -12.65 8.93
C MET A 57 -9.10 -11.52 7.90
N SER A 58 -8.51 -11.67 6.70
CA SER A 58 -8.68 -10.66 5.65
C SER A 58 -10.14 -10.57 5.19
N GLU A 59 -10.83 -11.69 5.12
CA GLU A 59 -12.27 -11.74 4.81
C GLU A 59 -13.07 -10.90 5.80
N GLY A 60 -12.86 -11.08 7.11
CA GLY A 60 -13.52 -10.28 8.13
C GLY A 60 -13.24 -8.78 8.01
N ILE A 61 -12.01 -8.40 7.67
CA ILE A 61 -11.65 -6.98 7.41
C ILE A 61 -12.39 -6.44 6.20
N ILE A 62 -12.37 -7.18 5.08
CA ILE A 62 -13.00 -6.78 3.81
C ILE A 62 -14.52 -6.68 3.99
N THR A 63 -15.16 -7.71 4.54
CA THR A 63 -16.62 -7.71 4.77
C THR A 63 -17.03 -6.57 5.69
N LYS A 64 -16.25 -6.28 6.74
CA LYS A 64 -16.51 -5.15 7.62
C LYS A 64 -16.42 -3.82 6.87
N GLU A 65 -15.41 -3.65 6.01
CA GLU A 65 -15.24 -2.42 5.23
C GLU A 65 -16.29 -2.28 4.13
N CYS A 66 -16.70 -3.37 3.47
CA CYS A 66 -17.81 -3.39 2.52
C CYS A 66 -19.11 -2.88 3.18
N ARG A 67 -19.38 -3.27 4.43
CA ARG A 67 -20.53 -2.76 5.17
C ARG A 67 -20.49 -1.25 5.35
N TYR A 68 -19.35 -0.68 5.75
CA TYR A 68 -19.19 0.78 5.85
C TYR A 68 -19.37 1.46 4.49
N LEU A 69 -18.81 0.89 3.42
CA LEU A 69 -18.97 1.45 2.08
C LEU A 69 -20.44 1.45 1.61
N ILE A 70 -21.19 0.39 1.92
CA ILE A 70 -22.63 0.30 1.64
C ILE A 70 -23.39 1.36 2.43
N GLU A 71 -23.14 1.47 3.74
CA GLU A 71 -23.75 2.48 4.62
C GLU A 71 -23.53 3.91 4.08
N GLU A 72 -22.36 4.20 3.50
CA GLU A 72 -22.04 5.50 2.88
C GLU A 72 -22.79 5.73 1.56
N PHE A 73 -23.02 4.68 0.77
CA PHE A 73 -23.81 4.80 -0.45
C PHE A 73 -25.31 4.95 -0.17
N GLU A 74 -25.83 4.28 0.86
CA GLU A 74 -27.24 4.36 1.26
C GLU A 74 -27.63 5.78 1.72
N GLN A 75 -26.72 6.50 2.38
CA GLN A 75 -26.91 7.90 2.79
C GLN A 75 -27.18 8.87 1.63
N LEU A 76 -26.86 8.47 0.40
CA LEU A 76 -27.05 9.30 -0.79
C LEU A 76 -28.48 9.21 -1.35
N GLU A 77 -29.31 8.29 -0.84
CA GLU A 77 -30.74 8.20 -1.15
C GLU A 77 -31.04 8.12 -2.66
N GLY A 78 -30.19 7.42 -3.42
CA GLY A 78 -30.33 7.27 -4.87
C GLY A 78 -29.96 8.51 -5.70
N LYS A 79 -29.44 9.58 -5.09
CA LYS A 79 -28.96 10.76 -5.81
C LYS A 79 -27.68 10.43 -6.57
N PRO A 80 -27.46 11.00 -7.78
CA PRO A 80 -26.20 10.85 -8.50
C PRO A 80 -25.02 11.34 -7.68
N PHE A 81 -23.92 10.59 -7.67
CA PHE A 81 -22.74 10.90 -6.87
C PHE A 81 -21.44 10.42 -7.55
N SER A 82 -20.31 10.89 -7.03
CA SER A 82 -18.99 10.37 -7.38
C SER A 82 -18.54 9.36 -6.31
N ASN A 83 -18.31 8.11 -6.73
CA ASN A 83 -17.86 7.04 -5.83
C ASN A 83 -16.35 7.06 -5.54
N THR A 84 -15.59 7.96 -6.19
CA THR A 84 -14.12 7.95 -6.16
C THR A 84 -13.54 8.01 -4.75
N LYS A 85 -14.03 8.95 -3.92
CA LYS A 85 -13.50 9.12 -2.57
C LYS A 85 -13.85 7.94 -1.67
N ALA A 86 -15.11 7.53 -1.64
CA ALA A 86 -15.59 6.44 -0.81
C ALA A 86 -14.85 5.12 -1.12
N ILE A 87 -14.65 4.80 -2.42
CA ILE A 87 -13.91 3.59 -2.82
C ILE A 87 -12.44 3.70 -2.41
N ASN A 88 -11.78 4.84 -2.67
CA ASN A 88 -10.38 5.04 -2.25
C ASN A 88 -10.23 4.91 -0.72
N TYR A 89 -11.19 5.41 0.06
CA TYR A 89 -11.18 5.29 1.52
C TYR A 89 -11.39 3.85 1.97
N ALA A 90 -12.31 3.12 1.35
CA ALA A 90 -12.54 1.70 1.64
C ALA A 90 -11.29 0.87 1.37
N THR A 91 -10.66 1.00 0.21
CA THR A 91 -9.45 0.26 -0.14
C THR A 91 -8.27 0.63 0.74
N ALA A 92 -8.08 1.92 1.04
CA ALA A 92 -7.08 2.40 1.98
C ALA A 92 -7.28 1.81 3.39
N ASN A 93 -8.53 1.71 3.85
CA ASN A 93 -8.83 1.14 5.16
C ASN A 93 -8.61 -0.38 5.22
N VAL A 94 -8.92 -1.13 4.16
CA VAL A 94 -8.60 -2.56 4.11
C VAL A 94 -7.10 -2.77 4.27
N ILE A 95 -6.28 -2.06 3.49
CA ILE A 95 -4.83 -2.22 3.57
C ILE A 95 -4.25 -1.65 4.88
N SER A 96 -4.79 -0.54 5.40
CA SER A 96 -4.42 0.01 6.70
C SER A 96 -4.71 -0.96 7.84
N ALA A 97 -5.86 -1.64 7.82
CA ALA A 97 -6.20 -2.64 8.82
C ALA A 97 -5.22 -3.83 8.78
N LEU A 98 -4.80 -4.27 7.58
CA LEU A 98 -3.80 -5.33 7.43
C LEU A 98 -2.40 -4.88 7.88
N MET A 99 -2.03 -3.61 7.64
CA MET A 99 -0.70 -3.09 7.95
C MET A 99 -0.54 -2.68 9.41
N PHE A 100 -1.55 -2.02 9.98
CA PHE A 100 -1.49 -1.36 11.28
C PHE A 100 -2.55 -1.83 12.29
N ALA A 101 -3.38 -2.83 11.96
CA ALA A 101 -4.54 -3.23 12.77
C ALA A 101 -5.51 -2.07 13.05
N LYS A 102 -5.52 -1.03 12.19
CA LYS A 102 -6.27 0.21 12.40
C LYS A 102 -7.09 0.57 11.15
N ARG A 103 -8.38 0.83 11.38
CA ARG A 103 -9.32 1.41 10.42
C ARG A 103 -9.60 2.85 10.84
N PHE A 104 -9.60 3.77 9.89
CA PHE A 104 -9.87 5.19 10.12
C PHE A 104 -11.29 5.55 9.72
N ASP A 105 -11.85 6.58 10.37
CA ASP A 105 -13.12 7.13 9.95
C ASP A 105 -13.00 7.81 8.58
N TYR A 106 -14.02 7.68 7.73
CA TYR A 106 -14.01 8.34 6.42
C TYR A 106 -14.00 9.86 6.55
N ASN A 107 -14.51 10.41 7.66
CA ASN A 107 -14.51 11.83 7.96
C ASN A 107 -13.27 12.28 8.75
N ASP A 108 -12.34 11.39 9.09
CA ASP A 108 -11.09 11.75 9.75
C ASP A 108 -10.22 12.58 8.79
N PRO A 109 -9.97 13.87 9.07
CA PRO A 109 -9.20 14.73 8.17
C PRO A 109 -7.76 14.26 7.96
N ALA A 110 -7.15 13.61 8.96
CA ALA A 110 -5.79 13.09 8.84
C ALA A 110 -5.75 11.92 7.85
N PHE A 111 -6.74 11.03 7.93
CA PHE A 111 -6.88 9.91 6.98
C PHE A 111 -7.17 10.39 5.57
N GLN A 112 -8.11 11.33 5.40
CA GLN A 112 -8.41 11.91 4.09
C GLN A 112 -7.17 12.56 3.47
N ALA A 113 -6.39 13.29 4.27
CA ALA A 113 -5.14 13.90 3.82
C ALA A 113 -4.08 12.86 3.43
N MET A 114 -3.97 11.76 4.19
CA MET A 114 -3.07 10.64 3.87
C MET A 114 -3.42 10.02 2.52
N VAL A 115 -4.69 9.66 2.31
CA VAL A 115 -5.15 9.07 1.04
C VAL A 115 -5.00 10.06 -0.12
N GLN A 116 -5.26 11.35 0.09
CA GLN A 116 -5.05 12.35 -0.96
C GLN A 116 -3.58 12.45 -1.37
N ARG A 117 -2.65 12.49 -0.40
CA ARG A 117 -1.21 12.54 -0.69
C ARG A 117 -0.74 11.29 -1.42
N GLU A 118 -1.26 10.11 -1.09
CA GLU A 118 -0.96 8.88 -1.86
C GLU A 118 -1.35 9.00 -3.33
N ASN A 119 -2.56 9.50 -3.62
CA ASN A 119 -3.00 9.73 -5.00
C ASN A 119 -2.11 10.77 -5.72
N ASP A 120 -1.75 11.85 -5.02
CA ASP A 120 -0.87 12.89 -5.56
C ASP A 120 0.54 12.35 -5.85
N ILE A 121 1.08 11.49 -4.97
CA ILE A 121 2.38 10.82 -5.17
C ILE A 121 2.38 10.01 -6.46
N ILE A 122 1.34 9.20 -6.70
CA ILE A 122 1.22 8.37 -7.91
C ILE A 122 1.16 9.26 -9.17
N LEU A 123 0.33 10.31 -9.14
CA LEU A 123 0.19 11.25 -10.25
C LEU A 123 1.50 11.98 -10.54
N LEU A 124 2.16 12.50 -9.49
CA LEU A 124 3.41 13.25 -9.62
C LEU A 124 4.56 12.37 -10.10
N THR A 125 4.63 11.11 -9.64
CA THR A 125 5.64 10.13 -10.07
C THR A 125 5.57 9.90 -11.59
N GLY A 126 4.36 9.89 -12.16
CA GLY A 126 4.14 9.78 -13.60
C GLY A 126 4.38 11.07 -14.41
N SER A 127 4.67 12.20 -13.77
CA SER A 127 4.75 13.51 -14.44
C SER A 127 6.03 13.69 -15.27
N ALA A 128 5.92 14.44 -16.37
CA ALA A 128 7.06 14.75 -17.26
C ALA A 128 8.25 15.40 -16.52
N SER A 129 7.98 16.19 -15.47
CA SER A 129 9.02 16.75 -14.61
C SER A 129 9.81 15.69 -13.83
N VAL A 130 9.17 14.63 -13.34
CA VAL A 130 9.88 13.54 -12.63
C VAL A 130 10.68 12.70 -13.63
N TRP A 131 10.17 12.54 -14.85
CA TRP A 131 10.97 11.99 -15.95
C TRP A 131 12.22 12.83 -16.24
N MET A 132 12.08 14.17 -16.31
CA MET A 132 13.24 15.07 -16.46
C MET A 132 14.23 14.94 -15.31
N TYR A 133 13.76 14.77 -14.08
CA TYR A 133 14.62 14.51 -12.91
C TYR A 133 15.40 13.20 -13.07
N ASN A 134 14.79 12.14 -13.61
CA ASN A 134 15.50 10.87 -13.85
C ASN A 134 16.67 11.02 -14.85
N PHE A 135 16.58 11.92 -15.82
CA PHE A 135 17.69 12.21 -16.74
C PHE A 135 18.70 13.21 -16.15
N PHE A 136 18.21 14.21 -15.40
CA PHE A 136 19.00 15.32 -14.89
C PHE A 136 18.68 15.57 -13.40
N PRO A 137 19.19 14.75 -12.46
CA PRO A 137 18.83 14.85 -11.04
C PRO A 137 19.14 16.22 -10.41
N TRP A 138 20.16 16.91 -10.90
CA TRP A 138 20.52 18.26 -10.45
C TRP A 138 19.43 19.31 -10.68
N LEU A 139 18.44 19.05 -11.54
CA LEU A 139 17.28 19.92 -11.73
C LEU A 139 16.27 19.85 -10.56
N GLY A 140 16.36 18.84 -9.69
CA GLY A 140 15.39 18.58 -8.61
C GLY A 140 14.94 19.82 -7.83
N PRO A 141 15.84 20.67 -7.32
CA PRO A 141 15.46 21.88 -6.57
C PRO A 141 14.59 22.89 -7.37
N PHE A 142 14.69 22.87 -8.70
CA PHE A 142 13.96 23.78 -9.60
C PHE A 142 12.61 23.20 -10.07
N LEU A 143 12.44 21.88 -9.97
CA LEU A 143 11.23 21.19 -10.40
C LEU A 143 10.16 21.23 -9.30
N LYS A 144 9.08 21.99 -9.52
CA LYS A 144 7.96 22.11 -8.55
C LYS A 144 7.39 20.75 -8.17
N ASN A 145 7.04 19.94 -9.16
CA ASN A 145 6.44 18.62 -8.96
C ASN A 145 7.36 17.66 -8.21
N TRP A 146 8.69 17.75 -8.40
CA TRP A 146 9.65 16.96 -7.63
C TRP A 146 9.64 17.35 -6.15
N ARG A 147 9.67 18.65 -5.86
CA ARG A 147 9.61 19.15 -4.48
C ARG A 147 8.29 18.77 -3.79
N GLU A 148 7.19 18.84 -4.52
CA GLU A 148 5.87 18.46 -4.01
C GLU A 148 5.77 16.95 -3.75
N LEU A 149 6.31 16.12 -4.66
CA LEU A 149 6.41 14.68 -4.50
C LEU A 149 7.20 14.31 -3.23
N ILE A 150 8.40 14.88 -3.06
CA ILE A 150 9.24 14.61 -1.88
C ILE A 150 8.52 15.02 -0.60
N LYS A 151 7.89 16.20 -0.57
CA LYS A 151 7.12 16.66 0.59
C LYS A 151 5.97 15.70 0.95
N ASN A 152 5.23 15.21 -0.03
CA ASN A 152 4.12 14.28 0.20
C ASN A 152 4.63 12.94 0.74
N VAL A 153 5.72 12.40 0.17
CA VAL A 153 6.36 11.17 0.64
C VAL A 153 6.87 11.32 2.06
N GLU A 154 7.58 12.40 2.38
CA GLU A 154 8.07 12.65 3.74
C GLU A 154 6.94 12.77 4.77
N SER A 155 5.83 13.40 4.38
CA SER A 155 4.64 13.54 5.24
C SER A 155 4.00 12.17 5.52
N ASN A 156 3.80 11.34 4.49
CA ASN A 156 3.27 9.98 4.65
C ASN A 156 4.20 9.08 5.47
N MET A 157 5.52 9.18 5.26
CA MET A 157 6.50 8.47 6.08
C MET A 157 6.45 8.90 7.55
N ALA A 158 6.28 10.19 7.83
CA ALA A 158 6.18 10.69 9.20
C ALA A 158 4.92 10.16 9.91
N GLU A 159 3.79 10.09 9.22
CA GLU A 159 2.55 9.51 9.76
C GLU A 159 2.69 8.00 9.98
N ALA A 160 3.24 7.26 9.01
CA ALA A 160 3.48 5.83 9.16
C ALA A 160 4.45 5.53 10.32
N ARG A 161 5.48 6.37 10.53
CA ARG A 161 6.38 6.24 11.70
C ARG A 161 5.62 6.38 13.02
N LYS A 162 4.65 7.30 13.12
CA LYS A 162 3.82 7.47 14.33
C LYS A 162 2.99 6.21 14.57
N LEU A 163 2.32 5.70 13.54
CA LEU A 163 1.53 4.46 13.66
C LEU A 163 2.39 3.25 14.07
N ILE A 164 3.60 3.14 13.52
CA ILE A 164 4.55 2.08 13.92
C ILE A 164 4.99 2.25 15.37
N ALA A 165 5.22 3.49 15.83
CA ALA A 165 5.59 3.75 17.22
C ALA A 165 4.48 3.34 18.19
N ASP A 166 3.23 3.72 17.92
CA ASP A 166 2.06 3.33 18.73
C ASP A 166 1.91 1.80 18.82
N LEU A 167 2.20 1.09 17.72
CA LEU A 167 2.17 -0.38 17.69
C LEU A 167 3.31 -1.02 18.46
N LYS A 168 4.49 -0.39 18.52
CA LYS A 168 5.61 -0.88 19.35
C LYS A 168 5.26 -0.83 20.83
N GLU A 169 4.52 0.19 21.28
CA GLU A 169 4.11 0.33 22.69
C GLU A 169 3.07 -0.70 23.12
N THR A 170 2.23 -1.15 22.18
CA THR A 170 1.13 -2.10 22.44
C THR A 170 1.41 -3.52 21.92
N LEU A 171 2.67 -3.82 21.60
CA LEU A 171 3.07 -5.08 20.98
C LEU A 171 2.88 -6.26 21.94
N ASP A 172 2.04 -7.21 21.54
CA ASP A 172 1.86 -8.51 22.20
C ASP A 172 2.46 -9.62 21.31
N PRO A 173 3.60 -10.23 21.70
CA PRO A 173 4.21 -11.31 20.92
C PRO A 173 3.33 -12.55 20.72
N GLU A 174 2.34 -12.77 21.58
CA GLU A 174 1.43 -13.92 21.49
C GLU A 174 0.27 -13.66 20.51
N LYS A 175 -0.03 -12.39 20.23
CA LYS A 175 -1.16 -11.98 19.40
C LYS A 175 -0.71 -11.00 18.31
N CYS A 176 -0.28 -11.56 17.19
CA CYS A 176 0.04 -10.77 16.01
C CYS A 176 -1.24 -10.33 15.27
N ARG A 177 -1.50 -9.02 15.24
CA ARG A 177 -2.72 -8.40 14.69
C ARG A 177 -2.52 -7.88 13.27
N CYS A 178 -1.30 -7.52 12.90
CA CYS A 178 -1.00 -6.86 11.62
C CYS A 178 0.46 -7.05 11.17
N PHE A 179 0.74 -6.59 9.95
CA PHE A 179 2.05 -6.75 9.31
C PHE A 179 3.20 -6.12 10.09
N VAL A 180 2.97 -4.92 10.63
CA VAL A 180 3.99 -4.23 11.43
C VAL A 180 4.39 -5.07 12.64
N GLU A 181 3.41 -5.62 13.37
CA GLU A 181 3.68 -6.47 14.53
C GLU A 181 4.39 -7.77 14.15
N ALA A 182 3.99 -8.43 13.06
CA ALA A 182 4.70 -9.61 12.57
C ALA A 182 6.18 -9.32 12.30
N PHE A 183 6.47 -8.14 11.73
CA PHE A 183 7.84 -7.73 11.45
C PHE A 183 8.60 -7.47 12.76
N LEU A 184 7.99 -6.76 13.71
CA LEU A 184 8.60 -6.46 15.00
C LEU A 184 8.88 -7.73 15.81
N ILE A 185 7.94 -8.68 15.83
CA ILE A 185 8.12 -9.99 16.46
C ILE A 185 9.27 -10.74 15.79
N ARG A 186 9.30 -10.79 14.45
CA ARG A 186 10.36 -11.47 13.72
C ARG A 186 11.73 -10.82 13.96
N LYS A 187 11.80 -9.50 13.98
CA LYS A 187 13.02 -8.74 14.31
C LYS A 187 13.53 -9.13 15.70
N LYS A 188 12.65 -9.11 16.71
CA LYS A 188 13.00 -9.49 18.09
C LYS A 188 13.49 -10.93 18.19
N GLN A 189 12.84 -11.89 17.52
CA GLN A 189 13.28 -13.30 17.51
C GLN A 189 14.71 -13.47 16.95
N LEU A 190 15.08 -12.69 15.95
CA LEU A 190 16.41 -12.73 15.36
C LEU A 190 17.47 -12.12 16.29
N GLU A 191 17.11 -11.02 16.96
CA GLU A 191 17.94 -10.36 17.98
C GLU A 191 18.18 -11.30 19.17
N ASP A 192 17.12 -11.93 19.70
CA ASP A 192 17.19 -12.88 20.82
C ASP A 192 18.00 -14.16 20.48
N SER A 193 18.09 -14.51 19.19
CA SER A 193 18.87 -15.65 18.71
C SER A 193 20.32 -15.30 18.34
N GLU A 194 20.75 -14.06 18.58
CA GLU A 194 22.06 -13.51 18.18
C GLU A 194 22.37 -13.68 16.68
N ILE A 195 21.33 -13.82 15.84
CA ILE A 195 21.50 -13.95 14.39
C ILE A 195 21.65 -12.54 13.81
N GLN A 196 22.85 -12.23 13.33
CA GLN A 196 23.09 -10.99 12.61
C GLN A 196 22.16 -10.92 11.40
N ASN A 197 21.20 -9.99 11.43
CA ASN A 197 20.29 -9.79 10.31
C ASN A 197 20.37 -8.36 9.79
N LEU A 198 20.76 -8.23 8.51
CA LEU A 198 20.95 -6.95 7.83
C LEU A 198 19.65 -6.35 7.28
N HIS A 199 18.53 -7.10 7.28
CA HIS A 199 17.31 -6.70 6.57
C HIS A 199 16.13 -6.37 7.50
N TYR A 200 16.15 -6.81 8.77
CA TYR A 200 15.06 -6.56 9.72
C TYR A 200 15.37 -5.34 10.59
N HIS A 201 15.28 -4.16 10.00
CA HIS A 201 15.50 -2.88 10.67
C HIS A 201 14.37 -1.89 10.37
N ASP A 202 14.31 -0.80 11.14
CA ASP A 202 13.16 0.10 11.19
C ASP A 202 12.89 0.81 9.85
N GLU A 203 13.93 1.23 9.13
CA GLU A 203 13.75 1.79 7.79
C GLU A 203 13.16 0.75 6.83
N ASN A 204 13.66 -0.50 6.81
CA ASN A 204 13.13 -1.51 5.90
C ASN A 204 11.67 -1.87 6.19
N LEU A 205 11.28 -1.87 7.48
CA LEU A 205 9.89 -1.97 7.89
C LEU A 205 9.05 -0.82 7.34
N LEU A 206 9.48 0.43 7.56
CA LEU A 206 8.77 1.62 7.11
C LEU A 206 8.53 1.59 5.58
N TYR A 207 9.58 1.36 4.79
CA TYR A 207 9.44 1.30 3.33
C TYR A 207 8.60 0.11 2.86
N SER A 208 8.70 -1.04 3.52
CA SER A 208 7.87 -2.20 3.19
C SER A 208 6.38 -1.93 3.40
N VAL A 209 6.04 -1.25 4.50
CA VAL A 209 4.65 -0.89 4.81
C VAL A 209 4.11 0.15 3.85
N ILE A 210 4.87 1.22 3.58
CA ILE A 210 4.49 2.25 2.59
C ILE A 210 4.28 1.61 1.21
N ASN A 211 5.19 0.73 0.78
CA ASN A 211 5.05 0.00 -0.49
C ASN A 211 3.75 -0.81 -0.57
N LEU A 212 3.36 -1.49 0.52
CA LEU A 212 2.15 -2.31 0.55
C LEU A 212 0.88 -1.45 0.59
N LEU A 213 0.89 -0.34 1.33
CA LEU A 213 -0.22 0.63 1.37
C LEU A 213 -0.49 1.22 -0.02
N GLU A 214 0.54 1.79 -0.64
CA GLU A 214 0.44 2.45 -1.95
C GLU A 214 0.00 1.46 -3.04
N ALA A 215 0.63 0.28 -3.10
CA ALA A 215 0.30 -0.72 -4.12
C ALA A 215 -1.10 -1.31 -3.94
N GLY A 216 -1.52 -1.55 -2.69
CA GLY A 216 -2.80 -2.18 -2.38
C GLY A 216 -4.00 -1.24 -2.55
N ASN A 217 -3.81 0.05 -2.30
CA ASN A 217 -4.88 1.05 -2.35
C ASN A 217 -5.27 1.42 -3.79
N ASP A 218 -4.38 2.09 -4.53
CA ASP A 218 -4.73 2.72 -5.80
C ASP A 218 -5.18 1.71 -6.87
N THR A 219 -4.45 0.59 -7.00
CA THR A 219 -4.74 -0.42 -8.04
C THR A 219 -6.10 -1.09 -7.83
N THR A 220 -6.42 -1.44 -6.58
CA THR A 220 -7.71 -2.03 -6.20
C THR A 220 -8.83 -1.02 -6.37
N ALA A 221 -8.64 0.21 -5.90
CA ALA A 221 -9.64 1.26 -6.00
C ALA A 221 -10.01 1.53 -7.47
N ASN A 222 -8.99 1.67 -8.33
CA ASN A 222 -9.19 1.88 -9.76
C ASN A 222 -9.91 0.70 -10.41
N THR A 223 -9.55 -0.54 -10.05
CA THR A 223 -10.24 -1.73 -10.57
C THR A 223 -11.72 -1.73 -10.19
N VAL A 224 -12.06 -1.47 -8.93
CA VAL A 224 -13.46 -1.42 -8.47
C VAL A 224 -14.23 -0.28 -9.15
N LYS A 225 -13.64 0.91 -9.25
CA LYS A 225 -14.24 2.07 -9.95
C LYS A 225 -14.57 1.72 -11.41
N TRP A 226 -13.63 1.09 -12.12
CA TRP A 226 -13.85 0.63 -13.49
C TRP A 226 -14.93 -0.44 -13.55
N SER A 227 -14.90 -1.45 -12.67
CA SER A 227 -15.93 -2.50 -12.62
C SER A 227 -17.33 -1.90 -12.47
N LEU A 228 -17.52 -0.97 -11.53
CA LEU A 228 -18.82 -0.30 -11.33
C LEU A 228 -19.24 0.53 -12.54
N LEU A 229 -18.30 1.27 -13.16
CA LEU A 229 -18.57 2.01 -14.39
C LEU A 229 -19.01 1.09 -15.53
N TYR A 230 -18.34 -0.07 -15.69
CA TYR A 230 -18.69 -1.04 -16.71
C TYR A 230 -20.03 -1.72 -16.43
N MET A 231 -20.38 -2.00 -15.17
CA MET A 231 -21.71 -2.50 -14.80
C MET A 231 -22.79 -1.48 -15.14
N ALA A 232 -22.62 -0.22 -14.75
CA ALA A 232 -23.56 0.85 -15.07
C ALA A 232 -23.74 1.07 -16.58
N LYS A 233 -22.66 0.88 -17.37
CA LYS A 233 -22.70 0.96 -18.84
C LYS A 233 -23.35 -0.28 -19.50
N ASN A 234 -23.34 -1.43 -18.83
CA ASN A 234 -23.83 -2.69 -19.36
C ASN A 234 -24.81 -3.36 -18.38
N PRO A 235 -26.04 -2.83 -18.22
CA PRO A 235 -27.01 -3.32 -17.23
C PRO A 235 -27.27 -4.83 -17.33
N GLN A 236 -27.31 -5.39 -18.53
CA GLN A 236 -27.50 -6.82 -18.76
C GLN A 236 -26.39 -7.70 -18.14
N ILE A 237 -25.17 -7.16 -17.98
CA ILE A 237 -24.08 -7.87 -17.30
C ILE A 237 -24.26 -7.73 -15.78
N GLN A 238 -24.67 -6.55 -15.32
CA GLN A 238 -24.97 -6.30 -13.91
C GLN A 238 -26.09 -7.23 -13.41
N ASP A 239 -27.20 -7.34 -14.16
CA ASP A 239 -28.33 -8.20 -13.83
C ASP A 239 -27.89 -9.67 -13.70
N ARG A 240 -27.10 -10.16 -14.66
CA ARG A 240 -26.56 -11.53 -14.63
C ARG A 240 -25.66 -11.80 -13.42
N VAL A 241 -24.84 -10.82 -13.03
CA VAL A 241 -24.03 -10.96 -11.80
C VAL A 241 -24.90 -10.97 -10.56
N GLN A 242 -25.95 -10.14 -10.51
CA GLN A 242 -26.90 -10.14 -9.39
C GLN A 242 -27.71 -11.44 -9.30
N GLU A 243 -28.04 -12.07 -10.42
CA GLU A 243 -28.71 -13.38 -10.46
C GLU A 243 -27.82 -14.52 -9.94
N GLU A 244 -26.50 -14.40 -10.02
CA GLU A 244 -25.54 -15.40 -9.52
C GLU A 244 -25.21 -15.28 -8.02
N LEU A 245 -25.45 -14.11 -7.39
CA LEU A 245 -25.18 -13.83 -5.97
C LEU A 245 -26.21 -14.46 -5.03
#